data_AF-A0ABD2NWA5-F1
#
_entry.id   AF-A0ABD2NWA5-F1
#
_cell.length_a   1.000
_cell.length_b   1.000
_cell.length_c   1.000
_cell.angle_alpha   90.00
_cell.angle_beta   90.00
_cell.angle_gamma   90.00
#
_symmetry.space_group_name_H-M   'P 1'
#
loop_
_entity.id
_entity.type
_entity.pdbx_description
1 polymer ?
#
loop_
_entity_poly.entity_id
_entity_poly.type
_entity_poly.pdbx_seq_one_letter_code
_entity_poly.pdbx_strand_id
1 'polypeptide(L)'
;MFANYSGRIQYDLYYAYSHLIYLAALWGQGMSSDIKELQVVQNRALKIIFNLPKGTGTLCMYKDLHLLMIEEIIKLDSVKLIYKINNMLEAGVGLVLKSDLHGYNTRTKQYFHILPSAINKGHRRITSRSAIWYNKRISRMQRHYQLLLNLLNLTCSVNDL
;
A
#
# COMPACT_ATOMS: atom_id res chain seq x y z
N MET A 1 18.01 6.40 -4.43
CA MET A 1 19.07 7.43 -4.40
C MET A 1 18.39 8.77 -4.17
N PHE A 2 18.32 9.25 -2.93
CA PHE A 2 17.74 10.56 -2.57
C PHE A 2 18.71 11.70 -2.94
N ALA A 3 19.18 11.70 -4.19
CA ALA A 3 20.26 12.57 -4.63
C ALA A 3 19.84 14.05 -4.53
N ASN A 4 20.51 14.78 -3.63
CA ASN A 4 20.65 16.24 -3.61
C ASN A 4 19.40 17.08 -3.26
N TYR A 5 18.55 16.65 -2.33
CA TYR A 5 17.61 17.58 -1.67
C TYR A 5 18.15 18.06 -0.33
N SER A 6 17.96 19.34 -0.03
CA SER A 6 18.29 19.94 1.27
C SER A 6 17.68 19.11 2.41
N GLY A 7 18.43 18.89 3.50
CA GLY A 7 17.99 18.04 4.63
C GLY A 7 16.64 18.48 5.21
N ARG A 8 16.31 19.77 5.14
CA ARG A 8 15.01 20.30 5.56
C ARG A 8 13.85 19.76 4.72
N ILE A 9 14.00 19.70 3.40
CA ILE A 9 12.98 19.20 2.46
C ILE A 9 12.72 17.71 2.71
N GLN A 10 13.78 16.94 2.99
CA GLN A 10 13.66 15.52 3.30
C GLN A 10 12.88 15.29 4.60
N TYR A 11 13.18 16.07 5.64
CA TYR A 11 12.46 16.00 6.92
C TYR A 11 10.97 16.36 6.76
N ASP A 12 10.66 17.47 6.08
CA ASP A 12 9.29 17.92 5.86
C ASP A 12 8.48 16.88 5.05
N LEU A 13 9.11 16.28 4.05
CA LEU A 13 8.53 15.20 3.26
C LEU A 13 8.25 13.95 4.10
N TYR A 14 9.22 13.52 4.91
CA TYR A 14 9.07 12.37 5.79
C TYR A 14 7.93 12.58 6.81
N TYR A 15 7.89 13.76 7.44
CA TYR A 15 6.86 14.12 8.40
C TYR A 15 5.47 14.10 7.77
N ALA A 16 5.29 14.78 6.63
CA ALA A 16 4.01 14.81 5.92
C ALA A 16 3.58 13.41 5.46
N TYR A 17 4.51 12.60 4.95
CA TYR A 17 4.23 11.27 4.46
C TYR A 17 3.81 10.30 5.58
N SER A 18 4.40 10.41 6.76
CA SER A 18 4.05 9.59 7.94
C SER A 18 2.60 9.80 8.36
N HIS A 19 2.14 11.05 8.42
CA HIS A 19 0.74 11.38 8.70
C HIS A 19 -0.22 10.89 7.62
N LEU A 20 0.18 11.00 6.36
CA LEU A 20 -0.64 10.52 5.24
C LEU A 20 -0.78 9.00 5.22
N ILE A 21 0.27 8.24 5.55
CA ILE A 21 0.18 6.77 5.69
C ILE A 21 -0.82 6.41 6.80
N TYR A 22 -0.72 7.08 7.95
CA TYR A 22 -1.62 6.85 9.07
C TYR A 22 -3.09 7.11 8.68
N LEU A 23 -3.35 8.25 8.03
CA LEU A 23 -4.69 8.59 7.53
C LEU A 23 -5.17 7.62 6.45
N ALA A 24 -4.28 7.18 5.55
CA ALA A 24 -4.61 6.19 4.53
C ALA A 24 -5.01 4.85 5.14
N ALA A 25 -4.40 4.44 6.26
CA ALA A 25 -4.81 3.22 6.97
C ALA A 25 -6.22 3.35 7.57
N LEU A 26 -6.58 4.52 8.11
CA LEU A 26 -7.90 4.79 8.69
C LEU A 26 -8.99 4.94 7.63
N TRP A 27 -8.75 5.76 6.62
CA TRP A 27 -9.77 6.15 5.64
C TRP A 27 -9.70 5.35 4.33
N GLY A 28 -8.67 4.52 4.14
CA GLY A 28 -8.47 3.76 2.91
C GLY A 28 -9.54 2.70 2.61
N GLN A 29 -10.31 2.32 3.63
CA GLN A 29 -11.47 1.43 3.47
C GLN A 29 -12.78 2.19 3.17
N GLY A 30 -12.73 3.53 3.20
CA GLY A 30 -13.84 4.42 2.98
C GLY A 30 -14.28 4.53 1.52
N MET A 31 -15.03 5.58 1.22
CA MET A 31 -15.51 5.86 -0.13
C MET A 31 -14.38 6.37 -1.03
N SER A 32 -14.58 6.28 -2.34
CA SER A 32 -13.63 6.83 -3.31
C SER A 32 -13.48 8.37 -3.21
N SER A 33 -14.45 9.05 -2.60
CA SER A 33 -14.35 10.48 -2.25
C SER A 33 -13.19 10.73 -1.30
N ASP A 34 -13.12 9.96 -0.22
CA ASP A 34 -12.19 10.17 0.89
C ASP A 34 -10.74 9.91 0.41
N ILE A 35 -10.57 8.90 -0.43
CA ILE A 35 -9.29 8.59 -1.08
C ILE A 35 -8.84 9.74 -2.00
N LYS A 36 -9.77 10.34 -2.74
CA LYS A 36 -9.46 11.50 -3.61
C LYS A 36 -9.08 12.72 -2.78
N GLU A 37 -9.74 12.97 -1.65
CA GLU A 37 -9.40 14.06 -0.75
C GLU A 37 -8.00 13.90 -0.17
N LEU A 38 -7.66 12.69 0.31
CA LEU A 38 -6.30 12.39 0.76
C LEU A 38 -5.25 12.60 -0.35
N GLN A 39 -5.57 12.22 -1.59
CA GLN A 39 -4.68 12.44 -2.73
C GLN A 39 -4.48 13.93 -3.02
N VAL A 40 -5.52 14.76 -2.86
CA VAL A 40 -5.43 16.22 -2.98
C VAL A 40 -4.55 16.80 -1.87
N VAL A 41 -4.69 16.32 -0.63
CA VAL A 41 -3.83 16.74 0.49
C VAL A 41 -2.37 16.35 0.23
N GLN A 42 -2.10 15.13 -0.24
CA GLN A 42 -0.75 14.69 -0.61
C GLN A 42 -0.15 15.58 -1.71
N ASN A 43 -0.91 15.84 -2.78
CA ASN A 43 -0.49 16.73 -3.86
C ASN A 43 -0.20 18.15 -3.37
N ARG A 44 -1.03 18.67 -2.45
CA ARG A 44 -0.84 19.99 -1.86
C ARG A 44 0.40 20.05 -0.99
N ALA A 45 0.64 19.02 -0.16
CA ALA A 45 1.84 18.93 0.67
C ALA A 45 3.12 18.95 -0.18
N LEU A 46 3.16 18.13 -1.25
CA LEU A 46 4.29 18.14 -2.19
C LEU A 46 4.51 19.54 -2.81
N LYS A 47 3.45 20.20 -3.26
CA LYS A 47 3.59 21.55 -3.83
C LYS A 47 4.12 22.56 -2.83
N ILE A 48 3.72 22.48 -1.56
CA ILE A 48 4.21 23.38 -0.51
C ILE A 48 5.69 23.11 -0.22
N ILE A 49 6.07 21.84 -0.03
CA ILE A 49 7.43 21.43 0.31
C ILE A 49 8.42 21.83 -0.80
N PHE A 50 8.03 21.68 -2.07
CA PHE A 50 8.86 22.03 -3.22
C PHE A 50 8.62 23.45 -3.76
N ASN A 51 7.83 24.26 -3.06
CA ASN A 51 7.47 25.63 -3.43
C ASN A 51 6.98 25.78 -4.89
N LEU A 52 6.11 24.87 -5.32
CA LEU A 52 5.57 24.82 -6.68
C LEU A 52 4.21 25.54 -6.80
N PRO A 53 3.89 26.11 -7.98
CA PRO A 53 2.60 26.73 -8.19
C PRO A 53 1.46 25.71 -8.14
N LYS A 54 0.27 26.18 -7.74
CA LYS A 54 -0.92 25.34 -7.52
C LYS A 54 -1.34 24.53 -8.75
N GLY A 55 -1.05 25.02 -9.97
CA GLY A 55 -1.39 24.36 -11.24
C GLY A 55 -0.46 23.25 -11.70
N THR A 56 0.70 23.05 -11.05
CA THR A 56 1.69 22.07 -11.54
C THR A 56 1.19 20.63 -11.42
N GLY A 57 1.41 19.83 -12.47
CA GLY A 57 1.13 18.40 -12.46
C GLY A 57 2.04 17.66 -11.48
N THR A 58 1.48 16.90 -10.54
CA THR A 58 2.25 16.19 -9.51
C THR A 58 2.70 14.79 -9.93
N LEU A 59 2.16 14.26 -11.04
CA LEU A 59 2.47 12.90 -11.52
C LEU A 59 3.96 12.67 -11.82
N CYS A 60 4.65 13.66 -12.38
CA CYS A 60 6.10 13.56 -12.61
C CYS A 60 6.85 13.46 -11.29
N MET A 61 6.45 14.24 -10.28
CA MET A 61 7.09 14.23 -8.97
C MET A 61 7.00 12.88 -8.27
N TYR A 62 5.88 12.17 -8.38
CA TYR A 62 5.76 10.82 -7.80
C TYR A 62 6.76 9.86 -8.44
N LYS A 63 7.00 9.98 -9.75
CA LYS A 63 7.99 9.13 -10.45
C LYS A 63 9.41 9.51 -10.04
N ASP A 64 9.72 10.80 -10.03
CA ASP A 64 11.07 11.32 -9.76
C ASP A 64 11.48 11.08 -8.30
N LEU A 65 10.55 11.27 -7.36
CA LEU A 65 10.77 11.04 -5.92
C LEU A 65 10.54 9.58 -5.51
N HIS A 66 10.12 8.72 -6.45
CA HIS A 66 9.72 7.34 -6.18
C HIS A 66 8.67 7.21 -5.05
N LEU A 67 7.75 8.18 -4.97
CA LEU A 67 6.68 8.21 -3.97
C LEU A 67 5.45 7.46 -4.48
N LEU A 68 4.79 6.76 -3.56
CA LEU A 68 3.51 6.09 -3.84
C LEU A 68 2.35 7.08 -3.69
N MET A 69 1.39 6.97 -4.60
CA MET A 69 0.10 7.65 -4.47
C MET A 69 -0.74 7.00 -3.35
N ILE A 70 -1.71 7.71 -2.80
CA ILE A 70 -2.55 7.21 -1.68
C ILE A 70 -3.21 5.87 -2.01
N GLU A 71 -3.74 5.72 -3.23
CA GLU A 71 -4.38 4.47 -3.64
C GLU A 71 -3.40 3.28 -3.64
N GLU A 72 -2.13 3.54 -3.97
CA GLU A 72 -1.08 2.53 -4.00
C GLU A 72 -0.62 2.16 -2.59
N ILE A 73 -0.55 3.14 -1.67
CA ILE A 73 -0.27 2.92 -0.25
C ILE A 73 -1.35 2.02 0.35
N ILE A 74 -2.63 2.34 0.14
CA ILE A 74 -3.76 1.54 0.66
C ILE A 74 -3.70 0.10 0.13
N LYS A 75 -3.44 -0.06 -1.18
CA LYS A 75 -3.29 -1.39 -1.81
C LYS A 75 -2.13 -2.16 -1.21
N LEU A 76 -1.00 -1.51 -1.00
CA LEU A 76 0.20 -2.11 -0.43
C LEU A 76 -0.05 -2.58 1.01
N ASP A 77 -0.64 -1.73 1.85
CA ASP A 77 -0.90 -2.08 3.25
C ASP A 77 -1.95 -3.19 3.39
N SER A 78 -2.97 -3.16 2.54
CA SER A 78 -3.97 -4.23 2.43
C SER A 78 -3.33 -5.57 2.07
N VAL A 79 -2.36 -5.57 1.16
CA VAL A 79 -1.61 -6.77 0.78
C VAL A 79 -0.72 -7.25 1.93
N LYS A 80 0.02 -6.35 2.58
CA LYS A 80 0.88 -6.68 3.72
C LYS A 80 0.05 -7.33 4.83
N LEU A 81 -1.16 -6.84 5.08
CA LEU A 81 -2.09 -7.41 6.05
C LEU A 81 -2.41 -8.87 5.72
N ILE A 82 -2.81 -9.17 4.47
CA ILE A 82 -3.12 -10.54 4.04
C ILE A 82 -1.90 -11.45 4.10
N TYR A 83 -0.73 -10.96 3.68
CA TYR A 83 0.51 -11.72 3.79
C TYR A 83 0.86 -12.07 5.24
N LYS A 84 0.68 -11.13 6.17
CA LYS A 84 0.86 -11.38 7.61
C LYS A 84 -0.17 -12.37 8.16
N ILE A 85 -1.43 -12.25 7.76
CA ILE A 85 -2.48 -13.21 8.13
C ILE A 85 -2.12 -14.62 7.63
N ASN A 86 -1.62 -14.74 6.41
CA ASN A 86 -1.26 -16.04 5.84
C ASN A 86 -0.08 -16.73 6.56
N ASN A 87 0.89 -15.95 7.03
CA ASN A 87 2.18 -16.50 7.47
C ASN A 87 2.40 -16.47 8.99
N MET A 88 1.75 -15.57 9.73
CA MET A 88 2.14 -15.28 11.11
C MET A 88 0.98 -15.12 12.10
N LEU A 89 -0.27 -15.10 11.65
CA LEU A 89 -1.42 -14.91 12.53
C LEU A 89 -2.43 -16.03 12.30
N GLU A 90 -2.74 -16.78 13.34
CA GLU A 90 -4.04 -17.44 13.50
C GLU A 90 -5.12 -16.36 13.70
N ALA A 91 -5.23 -15.45 12.74
CA ALA A 91 -6.34 -14.54 12.72
C ALA A 91 -7.56 -15.41 12.45
N GLY A 92 -8.53 -15.45 13.36
CA GLY A 92 -9.86 -16.07 13.17
C GLY A 92 -10.70 -15.39 12.07
N VAL A 93 -10.01 -14.83 11.08
CA VAL A 93 -10.53 -14.25 9.87
C VAL A 93 -10.79 -15.41 8.92
N GLY A 94 -12.04 -15.61 8.52
CA GLY A 94 -12.46 -16.68 7.60
C GLY A 94 -11.93 -16.52 6.17
N LEU A 95 -10.62 -16.37 6.00
CA LEU A 95 -9.91 -16.44 4.73
C LEU A 95 -9.48 -17.88 4.53
N VAL A 96 -9.91 -18.47 3.42
CA VAL A 96 -9.62 -19.86 3.07
C VAL A 96 -8.82 -19.88 1.78
N LEU A 97 -7.74 -20.64 1.73
CA LEU A 97 -7.01 -20.82 0.47
C LEU A 97 -7.76 -21.80 -0.44
N LYS A 98 -7.61 -21.63 -1.75
CA LYS A 98 -8.19 -22.59 -2.70
C LYS A 98 -7.64 -24.01 -2.53
N SER A 99 -6.40 -24.15 -2.03
CA SER A 99 -5.82 -25.44 -1.65
C SER A 99 -6.65 -26.20 -0.61
N ASP A 100 -7.31 -25.47 0.29
CA ASP A 100 -7.98 -26.06 1.44
C ASP A 100 -9.41 -26.50 1.06
N LEU A 101 -9.97 -25.92 -0.01
CA LEU A 101 -11.26 -26.29 -0.56
C LEU A 101 -11.19 -27.54 -1.44
N HIS A 102 -10.08 -27.74 -2.15
CA HIS A 102 -9.93 -28.87 -3.06
C HIS A 102 -8.47 -29.31 -3.23
N GLY A 103 -8.26 -30.63 -3.38
CA GLY A 103 -6.93 -31.22 -3.58
C GLY A 103 -6.29 -30.98 -4.96
N TYR A 104 -6.99 -30.36 -5.92
CA TYR A 104 -6.49 -30.17 -7.28
C TYR A 104 -5.27 -29.26 -7.35
N ASN A 105 -4.24 -29.69 -8.08
CA ASN A 105 -3.03 -28.91 -8.32
C ASN A 105 -3.23 -27.87 -9.44
N THR A 106 -3.90 -26.77 -9.13
CA THR A 106 -4.14 -25.67 -10.08
C THR A 106 -3.12 -24.54 -9.94
N ARG A 107 -2.89 -23.78 -11.00
CA ARG A 107 -2.06 -22.54 -10.97
C ARG A 107 -2.54 -21.52 -9.94
N THR A 108 -3.79 -21.61 -9.49
CA THR A 108 -4.40 -20.72 -8.49
C THR A 108 -4.48 -21.32 -7.09
N LYS A 109 -3.81 -22.44 -6.82
CA LYS A 109 -3.88 -23.13 -5.53
C LYS A 109 -3.52 -22.22 -4.34
N GLN A 110 -2.57 -21.31 -4.54
CA GLN A 110 -2.12 -20.34 -3.53
C GLN A 110 -3.01 -19.08 -3.43
N TYR A 111 -4.12 -19.01 -4.16
CA TYR A 111 -5.01 -17.86 -4.14
C TYR A 111 -6.04 -18.02 -3.03
N PHE A 112 -6.43 -16.90 -2.43
CA PHE A 112 -7.55 -16.88 -1.50
C PHE A 112 -8.87 -17.12 -2.23
N HIS A 113 -9.73 -17.93 -1.64
CA HIS A 113 -11.10 -18.08 -2.08
C HIS A 113 -11.90 -16.83 -1.68
N ILE A 114 -12.55 -16.21 -2.66
CA ILE A 114 -13.36 -15.01 -2.45
C ILE A 114 -14.81 -15.46 -2.41
N LEU A 115 -15.45 -15.32 -1.25
CA LEU A 115 -16.87 -15.63 -1.10
C LEU A 115 -17.71 -14.65 -1.93
N PRO A 116 -18.65 -15.14 -2.75
CA PRO A 116 -19.59 -14.27 -3.43
C PRO A 116 -20.46 -13.57 -2.38
N SER A 117 -20.56 -12.25 -2.48
CA SER A 117 -21.41 -11.46 -1.60
C SER A 117 -22.56 -10.87 -2.41
N ALA A 118 -23.80 -11.14 -2.03
CA ALA A 118 -24.98 -10.55 -2.67
C ALA A 118 -25.03 -9.01 -2.53
N ILE A 119 -24.34 -8.46 -1.52
CA ILE A 119 -24.37 -7.03 -1.19
C ILE A 119 -23.00 -6.40 -1.49
N ASN A 120 -22.99 -5.20 -2.06
CA ASN A 120 -21.78 -4.40 -2.30
C ASN A 120 -20.95 -4.18 -1.03
N LYS A 121 -21.58 -4.13 0.15
CA LYS A 121 -20.89 -4.01 1.45
C LYS A 121 -19.93 -5.18 1.72
N GLY A 122 -20.28 -6.42 1.34
CA GLY A 122 -19.40 -7.58 1.56
C GLY A 122 -18.17 -7.58 0.66
N HIS A 123 -18.26 -7.01 -0.54
CA HIS A 123 -17.12 -6.77 -1.43
C HIS A 123 -16.19 -5.66 -0.93
N ARG A 124 -16.72 -4.71 -0.15
CA ARG A 124 -15.95 -3.61 0.45
C ARG A 124 -15.26 -3.98 1.75
N ARG A 125 -15.52 -5.18 2.32
CA ARG A 125 -14.77 -5.64 3.50
C ARG A 125 -13.29 -5.67 3.19
N ILE A 126 -12.48 -5.20 4.15
CA ILE A 126 -11.03 -5.14 4.01
C ILE A 126 -10.45 -6.50 3.62
N THR A 127 -10.93 -7.59 4.22
CA THR A 127 -10.48 -8.95 3.95
C THR A 127 -10.76 -9.37 2.50
N SER A 128 -11.99 -9.20 2.03
CA SER A 128 -12.40 -9.50 0.65
C SER A 128 -11.59 -8.69 -0.36
N ARG A 129 -11.51 -7.37 -0.15
CA ARG A 129 -10.82 -6.44 -1.06
C ARG A 129 -9.32 -6.70 -1.09
N SER A 130 -8.71 -6.93 0.07
CA SER A 130 -7.29 -7.25 0.20
C SER A 130 -6.95 -8.60 -0.41
N ALA A 131 -7.79 -9.63 -0.23
CA ALA A 131 -7.62 -10.94 -0.86
C ALA A 131 -7.70 -10.85 -2.40
N ILE A 132 -8.63 -10.05 -2.94
CA ILE A 132 -8.70 -9.76 -4.38
C ILE A 132 -7.40 -9.13 -4.88
N TRP A 133 -6.89 -8.12 -4.17
CA TRP A 133 -5.65 -7.43 -4.55
C TRP A 133 -4.42 -8.32 -4.44
N TYR A 134 -4.36 -9.14 -3.38
CA TYR A 134 -3.35 -10.16 -3.19
C TYR A 134 -3.34 -11.14 -4.37
N ASN A 135 -4.49 -11.75 -4.69
CA ASN A 135 -4.64 -12.68 -5.80
C ASN A 135 -4.25 -12.07 -7.16
N LYS A 136 -4.55 -10.78 -7.38
CA LYS A 136 -4.18 -10.08 -8.63
C LYS A 136 -2.69 -9.80 -8.77
N ARG A 137 -1.93 -9.75 -7.67
CA ARG A 137 -0.55 -9.23 -7.68
C ARG A 137 0.48 -10.10 -6.97
N ILE A 138 0.13 -11.33 -6.58
CA ILE A 138 1.04 -12.34 -5.96
C ILE A 138 2.42 -12.38 -6.62
N SER A 139 2.50 -12.39 -7.96
CA SER A 139 3.77 -12.54 -8.70
C SER A 139 4.63 -11.27 -8.77
N ARG A 140 4.02 -10.07 -8.68
CA ARG A 140 4.73 -8.78 -8.77
C ARG A 140 5.08 -8.23 -7.38
N MET A 141 4.37 -8.67 -6.34
CA MET A 141 4.52 -8.18 -4.97
C MET A 141 5.62 -8.86 -4.18
N GLN A 142 5.98 -10.12 -4.47
CA GLN A 142 7.22 -10.69 -3.94
C GLN A 142 8.42 -9.78 -4.27
N ARG A 143 8.54 -9.30 -5.51
CA ARG A 143 9.61 -8.36 -5.89
C ARG A 143 9.52 -7.00 -5.20
N HIS A 144 8.36 -6.34 -5.16
CA HIS A 144 8.26 -5.02 -4.54
C HIS A 144 8.34 -5.06 -3.01
N TYR A 145 7.80 -6.07 -2.35
CA TYR A 145 7.98 -6.28 -0.91
C TYR A 145 9.44 -6.62 -0.58
N GLN A 146 10.11 -7.46 -1.38
CA GLN A 146 11.55 -7.70 -1.22
C GLN A 146 12.36 -6.42 -1.42
N LEU A 147 12.01 -5.59 -2.41
CA LEU A 147 12.67 -4.30 -2.64
C LEU A 147 12.43 -3.32 -1.47
N LEU A 148 11.22 -3.28 -0.90
CA LEU A 148 10.89 -2.44 0.26
C LEU A 148 11.59 -2.93 1.54
N LEU A 149 11.63 -4.25 1.78
CA LEU A 149 12.39 -4.86 2.86
C LEU A 149 13.89 -4.59 2.71
N ASN A 150 14.43 -4.71 1.49
CA ASN A 150 15.83 -4.39 1.22
C ASN A 150 16.13 -2.90 1.43
N LEU A 151 15.23 -2.00 1.04
CA LEU A 151 15.36 -0.56 1.30
C LEU A 151 15.28 -0.23 2.79
N LEU A 152 14.38 -0.88 3.55
CA LEU A 152 14.26 -0.71 5.00
C LEU A 152 15.48 -1.29 5.75
N ASN A 153 16.00 -2.43 5.32
CA ASN A 153 17.21 -3.03 5.88
C ASN A 153 18.46 -2.19 5.57
N LEU A 154 18.53 -1.57 4.39
CA LEU A 154 19.58 -0.60 4.06
C LEU A 154 19.50 0.64 4.96
N THR A 155 18.29 1.14 5.29
CA THR A 155 18.14 2.26 6.23
C THR A 155 18.45 1.89 7.68
N CYS A 156 18.24 0.63 8.09
CA CYS A 156 18.67 0.16 9.42
C CYS A 156 20.20 0.04 9.54
N SER A 157 20.92 -0.29 8.46
CA SER A 157 22.39 -0.37 8.49
C SER A 157 23.11 0.99 8.53
N VAL A 158 22.41 2.09 8.29
CA VAL A 158 22.98 3.46 8.28
C VAL A 158 22.85 4.14 9.65
N ASN A 159 22.11 3.55 10.60
CA ASN A 159 21.96 4.08 11.95
C ASN A 159 22.95 3.50 12.98
N ASP A 160 23.89 2.64 12.55
CA ASP A 160 24.92 2.02 13.40
C ASP A 160 26.35 2.50 13.04
N LEU A 161 26.51 3.78 12.69
CA LEU A 161 27.80 4.47 12.61
C LEU A 161 27.72 5.91 13.13
#